data_AF-A0A7L3HRP7-F1
#
_entry.id   AF-A0A7L3HRP7-F1
#
_cell.length_a   1.000
_cell.length_b   1.000
_cell.length_c   1.000
_cell.angle_alpha   90.00
_cell.angle_beta   90.00
_cell.angle_gamma   90.00
#
_symmetry.space_group_name_H-M   'P 1'
#
loop_
_entity.id
_entity.type
_entity.pdbx_description
1 polymer ?
#
loop_
_entity_poly.entity_id
_entity_poly.type
_entity_poly.pdbx_seq_one_letter_code
_entity_poly.pdbx_strand_id
1 'polypeptide(L)'
;VFYYQKEPYKPPSGRFKDRVTWDGNIERNDVSIIIWNLQPSDNGTFTCQVTNWPDVYGTIGEVRLRVVQKVSFSEIHFLVVAIGSASVLMIIVVTAVIICRQRRRRARDKRLEVADTEG
;
A
#
# COMPACT_ATOMS: atom_id res chain seq x y z
N VAL A 1 -25.53 -14.23 -0.63
CA VAL A 1 -26.07 -13.53 -1.82
C VAL A 1 -26.90 -12.36 -1.33
N PHE A 2 -26.83 -11.22 -1.99
CA PHE A 2 -27.70 -10.08 -1.72
C PHE A 2 -28.85 -10.10 -2.73
N TYR A 3 -30.09 -9.85 -2.32
CA TYR A 3 -31.23 -9.77 -3.23
C TYR A 3 -32.18 -8.66 -2.80
N TYR A 4 -32.96 -8.16 -3.75
CA TYR A 4 -33.97 -7.13 -3.51
C TYR A 4 -35.35 -7.69 -3.89
N GLN A 5 -36.33 -7.56 -3.00
CA GLN A 5 -37.73 -7.87 -3.29
C GLN A 5 -38.64 -6.97 -2.46
N LYS A 6 -39.13 -5.86 -3.04
CA LYS A 6 -39.80 -4.73 -2.33
C LYS A 6 -38.91 -4.00 -1.32
N GLU A 7 -37.99 -4.71 -0.68
CA GLU A 7 -36.98 -4.21 0.24
C GLU A 7 -35.65 -4.96 0.03
N PRO A 8 -34.51 -4.37 0.43
CA PRO A 8 -33.19 -5.00 0.32
C PRO A 8 -32.97 -6.07 1.40
N TYR A 9 -32.63 -7.29 0.99
CA TYR A 9 -32.28 -8.40 1.87
C TYR A 9 -30.78 -8.64 1.88
N LYS A 10 -30.17 -8.38 3.04
CA LYS A 10 -28.74 -8.60 3.27
C LYS A 10 -28.42 -10.07 3.52
N PRO A 11 -27.23 -10.56 3.12
CA PRO A 11 -26.78 -11.90 3.48
C PRO A 11 -26.79 -12.10 5.00
N PRO A 12 -27.46 -13.12 5.55
CA PRO A 12 -27.48 -13.38 7.00
C PRO A 12 -26.14 -13.91 7.53
N SER A 13 -25.32 -14.50 6.65
CA SER A 13 -24.04 -15.12 6.95
C SER A 13 -23.10 -15.11 5.75
N GLY A 14 -21.85 -15.56 5.95
CA GLY A 14 -20.83 -15.66 4.93
C GLY A 14 -19.96 -14.39 4.79
N ARG A 15 -19.08 -14.39 3.78
CA ARG A 15 -17.99 -13.39 3.67
C ARG A 15 -18.46 -11.94 3.57
N PHE A 16 -19.67 -11.72 3.06
CA PHE A 16 -20.23 -10.39 2.79
C PHE A 16 -21.23 -9.92 3.87
N LYS A 17 -21.42 -10.71 4.93
CA LYS A 17 -22.28 -10.32 6.06
C LYS A 17 -21.82 -8.97 6.61
N ASP A 18 -22.78 -8.08 6.85
CA ASP A 18 -22.56 -6.72 7.40
C ASP A 18 -21.70 -5.76 6.55
N ARG A 19 -21.26 -6.19 5.36
CA ARG A 19 -20.41 -5.40 4.46
C ARG A 19 -21.10 -5.01 3.16
N VAL A 20 -22.39 -5.26 3.00
CA VAL A 20 -23.12 -4.94 1.77
C VAL A 20 -24.35 -4.10 2.06
N THR A 21 -24.54 -3.04 1.28
CA THR A 21 -25.70 -2.13 1.36
C THR A 21 -26.29 -1.88 -0.02
N TRP A 22 -27.58 -1.60 -0.05
CA TRP A 22 -28.29 -1.13 -1.25
C TRP A 22 -27.90 0.31 -1.57
N ASP A 23 -27.69 0.61 -2.85
CA ASP A 23 -27.41 1.96 -3.37
C ASP A 23 -28.27 2.31 -4.59
N GLY A 24 -29.00 1.33 -5.13
CA GLY A 24 -29.80 1.49 -6.34
C GLY A 24 -31.09 2.29 -6.17
N ASN A 25 -31.73 2.57 -7.30
CA ASN A 25 -33.05 3.17 -7.41
C ASN A 25 -33.86 2.47 -8.51
N ILE A 26 -34.87 1.71 -8.09
CA ILE A 26 -35.70 0.91 -9.01
C ILE A 26 -36.51 1.78 -9.97
N GLU A 27 -36.98 2.95 -9.55
CA GLU A 27 -37.69 3.88 -10.43
C GLU A 27 -36.82 4.36 -11.60
N ARG A 28 -35.50 4.25 -11.45
CA ARG A 28 -34.49 4.61 -12.45
C ARG A 28 -33.79 3.40 -13.08
N ASN A 29 -34.31 2.19 -12.89
CA ASN A 29 -33.71 0.94 -13.35
C ASN A 29 -32.27 0.71 -12.82
N ASP A 30 -31.96 1.23 -11.64
CA ASP A 30 -30.67 1.08 -10.99
C ASP A 30 -30.75 0.05 -9.85
N VAL A 31 -29.94 -1.00 -9.97
CA VAL A 31 -29.87 -2.13 -9.02
C VAL A 31 -28.52 -2.22 -8.31
N SER A 32 -27.84 -1.10 -8.17
CA SER A 32 -26.50 -1.01 -7.58
C SER A 32 -26.46 -1.35 -6.09
N ILE A 33 -25.33 -1.91 -5.67
CA ILE A 33 -24.99 -2.20 -4.27
C ILE A 33 -23.58 -1.70 -3.98
N ILE A 34 -23.32 -1.42 -2.70
CA ILE A 34 -21.97 -1.09 -2.21
C ILE A 34 -21.46 -2.27 -1.39
N ILE A 35 -20.20 -2.67 -1.64
CA ILE A 35 -19.44 -3.61 -0.82
C ILE A 35 -18.38 -2.82 -0.05
N TRP A 36 -18.52 -2.79 1.28
CA TRP A 36 -17.64 -2.09 2.20
C TRP A 36 -16.42 -2.92 2.60
N ASN A 37 -15.33 -2.23 2.94
CA ASN A 37 -14.10 -2.81 3.44
C ASN A 37 -13.61 -3.98 2.56
N LEU A 38 -13.36 -3.69 1.28
CA LEU A 38 -12.89 -4.68 0.31
C LEU A 38 -11.56 -5.28 0.74
N GLN A 39 -11.48 -6.61 0.72
CA GLN A 39 -10.26 -7.36 1.02
C GLN A 39 -9.74 -8.07 -0.24
N PRO A 40 -8.45 -8.40 -0.32
CA PRO A 40 -7.91 -9.19 -1.44
C PRO A 40 -8.61 -10.54 -1.64
N SER A 41 -9.20 -11.11 -0.59
CA SER A 41 -10.03 -12.33 -0.63
C SER A 41 -11.40 -12.15 -1.28
N ASP A 42 -11.85 -10.90 -1.47
CA ASP A 42 -13.08 -10.56 -2.20
C ASP A 42 -12.88 -10.54 -3.71
N ASN A 43 -11.66 -10.76 -4.21
CA ASN A 43 -11.37 -10.92 -5.63
C ASN A 43 -12.26 -11.97 -6.28
N GLY A 44 -12.83 -11.62 -7.44
CA GLY A 44 -13.66 -12.55 -8.17
C GLY A 44 -14.59 -11.90 -9.17
N THR A 45 -15.43 -12.74 -9.75
CA THR A 45 -16.48 -12.35 -10.68
C THR A 45 -17.82 -12.32 -9.96
N PHE A 46 -18.48 -11.17 -9.98
CA PHE A 46 -19.79 -10.94 -9.41
C PHE A 46 -20.83 -10.97 -10.53
N THR A 47 -21.96 -11.62 -10.27
CA THR A 47 -23.07 -11.70 -11.21
C THR A 47 -24.30 -11.02 -10.64
N CYS A 48 -25.01 -10.29 -11.50
CA CYS A 48 -26.29 -9.67 -11.21
C CYS A 48 -27.35 -10.30 -12.11
N GLN A 49 -28.45 -10.76 -11.53
CA GLN A 49 -29.59 -11.30 -12.25
C GLN A 49 -30.82 -10.50 -11.87
N VAL A 50 -31.48 -9.90 -12.88
CA VAL A 50 -32.76 -9.21 -12.73
C VAL A 50 -33.83 -10.08 -13.35
N THR A 51 -34.94 -10.29 -12.65
CA THR A 51 -36.04 -11.12 -13.13
C THR A 51 -37.33 -10.32 -13.09
N ASN A 52 -38.02 -10.26 -14.23
CA ASN A 52 -39.33 -9.62 -14.36
C ASN A 52 -40.38 -10.69 -14.71
N TRP A 53 -41.13 -11.14 -13.71
CA TRP A 53 -42.22 -12.10 -13.89
C TRP A 53 -43.42 -11.40 -14.57
N PRO A 54 -44.16 -12.05 -15.51
CA PRO A 54 -44.20 -13.49 -15.76
C PRO A 54 -43.25 -14.02 -16.86
N ASP A 55 -42.59 -13.17 -17.66
CA ASP A 55 -42.00 -13.61 -18.94
C ASP A 55 -40.60 -13.10 -19.30
N VAL A 56 -39.74 -12.69 -18.35
CA VAL A 56 -38.34 -12.37 -18.69
C VAL A 56 -37.36 -12.76 -17.58
N TYR A 57 -36.58 -13.81 -17.83
CA TYR A 57 -35.24 -13.93 -17.25
C TYR A 57 -34.38 -12.83 -17.86
N GLY A 58 -34.02 -11.82 -17.08
CA GLY A 58 -33.13 -10.76 -17.55
C GLY A 58 -31.71 -11.30 -17.80
N THR A 59 -30.96 -10.57 -18.63
CA THR A 59 -29.54 -10.87 -18.89
C THR A 59 -28.74 -10.88 -17.60
N ILE A 60 -27.86 -11.87 -17.44
CA ILE A 60 -26.91 -11.92 -16.32
C ILE A 60 -25.81 -10.89 -16.60
N GLY A 61 -25.76 -9.84 -15.78
CA GLY A 61 -24.65 -8.88 -15.78
C GLY A 61 -23.45 -9.46 -15.04
N GLU A 62 -22.25 -9.29 -15.57
CA GLU A 62 -21.00 -9.76 -14.96
C GLU A 62 -20.05 -8.59 -14.66
N VAL A 63 -19.52 -8.54 -13.43
CA VAL A 63 -18.52 -7.56 -13.00
C VAL A 63 -17.30 -8.29 -12.43
N ARG A 64 -16.11 -8.04 -12.99
CA ARG A 64 -14.85 -8.55 -12.44
C ARG A 64 -14.28 -7.57 -11.40
N LEU A 65 -14.25 -7.98 -10.14
CA LEU A 65 -13.66 -7.20 -9.06
C LEU A 65 -12.21 -7.62 -8.81
N ARG A 66 -11.30 -6.64 -8.89
CA ARG A 66 -9.88 -6.82 -8.57
C ARG A 66 -9.44 -5.86 -7.46
N VAL A 67 -9.34 -6.39 -6.25
CA VAL A 67 -8.77 -5.77 -5.07
C VAL A 67 -7.28 -6.06 -5.03
N VAL A 68 -6.48 -4.99 -5.08
CA VAL A 68 -5.01 -5.03 -4.99
C VAL A 68 -4.56 -4.29 -3.75
N GLN A 69 -3.52 -4.80 -3.10
CA GLN A 69 -2.84 -4.07 -2.03
C GLN A 69 -2.06 -2.92 -2.66
N LYS A 70 -2.40 -1.69 -2.26
CA LYS A 70 -1.58 -0.52 -2.56
C LYS A 70 -0.64 -0.32 -1.39
N VAL A 71 0.64 -0.65 -1.59
CA VAL A 71 1.70 -0.07 -0.75
C VAL A 71 1.74 1.42 -1.06
N SER A 72 1.67 2.26 -0.02
CA SER A 72 1.75 3.68 -0.26
C SER A 72 3.16 4.00 -0.75
N PHE A 73 3.28 4.67 -1.89
CA PHE A 73 4.60 5.11 -2.38
C PHE A 73 5.33 5.91 -1.30
N SER A 74 4.58 6.65 -0.49
CA SER A 74 5.09 7.41 0.65
C SER A 74 5.91 6.56 1.63
N GLU A 75 5.42 5.40 2.07
CA GLU A 75 6.15 4.53 3.00
C GLU A 75 7.46 4.02 2.40
N ILE A 76 7.44 3.58 1.14
CA ILE A 76 8.65 3.08 0.47
C ILE A 76 9.66 4.21 0.28
N HIS A 77 9.20 5.40 -0.13
CA HIS A 77 10.06 6.57 -0.29
C HIS A 77 10.72 7.00 1.03
N PHE A 78 9.96 7.03 2.14
CA PHE A 78 10.52 7.36 3.45
C PHE A 78 11.61 6.36 3.87
N LEU A 79 11.38 5.06 3.67
CA LEU A 79 12.37 4.03 3.99
C LEU A 79 13.65 4.18 3.17
N VAL A 80 13.53 4.43 1.86
CA VAL A 80 14.68 4.61 0.96
C VAL A 80 15.49 5.85 1.35
N VAL A 81 14.83 6.98 1.65
CA VAL A 81 15.50 8.22 2.07
C VAL A 81 16.20 8.05 3.41
N ALA A 82 15.56 7.38 4.38
CA ALA A 82 16.15 7.12 5.69
C ALA A 82 17.42 6.25 5.57
N ILE A 83 17.36 5.14 4.85
CA ILE A 83 18.51 4.23 4.67
C ILE A 83 19.62 4.92 3.88
N GLY A 84 19.26 5.65 2.81
CA GLY A 84 20.21 6.40 1.98
C GLY A 84 20.96 7.46 2.78
N SER A 85 20.23 8.27 3.55
CA SER A 85 20.84 9.34 4.36
C SER A 85 21.76 8.79 5.45
N ALA A 86 21.36 7.74 6.17
CA ALA A 86 22.19 7.11 7.19
C ALA A 86 23.48 6.54 6.59
N SER A 87 23.39 5.87 5.43
CA SER A 87 24.54 5.29 4.74
C SER A 87 25.53 6.37 4.29
N VAL A 88 25.02 7.46 3.69
CA VAL A 88 25.86 8.59 3.25
C VAL A 88 26.55 9.27 4.42
N LEU A 89 25.83 9.55 5.51
CA LEU A 89 26.42 10.15 6.72
C LEU A 89 27.51 9.27 7.32
N MET A 90 27.28 7.95 7.37
CA MET A 90 28.26 6.99 7.90
C MET A 90 29.56 6.99 7.06
N ILE A 91 29.44 7.01 5.73
CA ILE A 91 30.59 7.12 4.82
C ILE A 91 31.36 8.42 5.04
N ILE A 92 30.66 9.55 5.17
CA ILE A 92 31.28 10.87 5.41
C ILE A 92 32.08 10.86 6.72
N VAL A 93 31.49 10.35 7.80
CA VAL A 93 32.14 10.28 9.11
C VAL A 93 33.39 9.39 9.06
N VAL A 94 33.30 8.20 8.46
CA VAL A 94 34.45 7.29 8.33
C VAL A 94 35.57 7.96 7.54
N THR A 95 35.24 8.59 6.41
CA THR A 95 36.21 9.29 5.55
C THR A 95 36.90 10.43 6.31
N ALA A 96 36.13 11.25 7.03
CA ALA A 96 36.66 12.34 7.85
C ALA A 96 37.60 11.82 8.95
N VAL A 97 37.24 10.73 9.64
CA VAL A 97 38.06 10.11 10.68
C VAL A 97 39.38 9.58 10.10
N ILE A 98 39.36 8.92 8.94
CA ILE A 98 40.56 8.44 8.26
C ILE A 98 41.48 9.61 7.92
N ILE A 99 40.95 10.67 7.29
CA ILE A 99 41.72 11.87 6.94
C ILE A 99 42.31 12.53 8.19
N CYS A 100 41.50 12.72 9.24
CA CYS A 100 41.97 13.30 10.50
C CYS A 100 43.08 12.47 11.13
N ARG A 101 42.95 11.14 11.14
CA ARG A 101 43.99 10.24 11.67
C ARG A 101 45.27 10.32 10.86
N GLN A 102 45.19 10.32 9.52
CA GLN A 102 46.36 10.46 8.65
C GLN A 102 47.05 11.81 8.84
N ARG A 103 46.30 12.92 8.90
CA ARG A 103 46.86 14.26 9.15
C ARG A 103 47.51 14.35 10.52
N ARG A 104 46.88 13.80 11.57
CA ARG A 104 47.47 13.74 12.92
C ARG A 104 48.74 12.89 12.97
N ARG A 105 48.79 11.75 12.28
CA ARG A 105 50.01 10.94 12.15
C ARG A 105 51.13 11.73 11.45
N ARG A 106 50.86 12.28 10.27
CA ARG A 106 51.83 13.11 9.53
C ARG A 106 52.34 14.32 10.34
N ALA A 107 51.48 14.94 11.15
CA ALA A 107 51.89 16.05 12.02
C ALA A 107 52.76 15.60 13.20
N ARG A 108 52.58 14.37 13.71
CA ARG A 108 53.46 13.79 14.73
C ARG A 108 54.82 13.42 14.15
N ASP A 109 54.84 12.80 12.96
CA ASP A 109 56.09 12.40 12.29
C ASP A 109 56.99 13.62 12.03
N LYS A 110 56.41 14.72 11.50
CA LYS A 110 57.13 15.99 11.31
C LYS A 110 57.69 16.62 12.60
N ARG A 111 57.02 16.40 13.74
CA ARG A 111 57.49 16.91 15.04
C ARG A 111 58.66 16.10 15.60
N LEU A 112 58.70 14.80 15.30
CA LEU A 112 59.80 13.92 15.68
C LEU A 112 61.06 14.19 14.83
N GLU A 113 60.92 14.40 13.52
CA GLU A 113 62.05 14.79 12.66
C GLU A 113 62.69 16.11 13.13
N VAL A 114 61.90 17.14 13.43
CA VAL A 114 62.42 18.43 13.91
C VAL A 114 63.13 18.29 15.26
N ALA A 115 62.60 17.46 16.17
CA ALA A 115 63.22 17.24 17.47
C ALA A 115 64.57 16.49 17.41
N ASP A 116 64.77 15.64 16.39
CA ASP A 116 66.04 14.92 16.16
C ASP A 116 67.08 15.79 15.42
N THR A 117 66.66 16.87 14.74
CA THR A 117 67.59 17.77 14.03
C THR A 117 68.16 18.89 14.91
N GLU A 118 67.58 19.11 16.10
CA GLU A 118 68.00 20.16 17.07
C GLU A 118 68.80 19.61 18.27
N GLY A 119 69.10 18.31 18.32
CA GLY A 119 69.94 17.67 19.36
C GLY A 119 71.31 17.23 18.83
#